data_AF-A0A9P8W7X4-F1
#
_entry.id   AF-A0A9P8W7X4-F1
#
_cell.length_a   1.000
_cell.length_b   1.000
_cell.length_c   1.000
_cell.angle_alpha   90.00
_cell.angle_beta   90.00
_cell.angle_gamma   90.00
#
_symmetry.space_group_name_H-M   'P 1'
#
loop_
_entity.id
_entity.type
_entity.pdbx_description
1 polymer ?
#
loop_
_entity_poly.entity_id
_entity_poly.type
_entity_poly.pdbx_seq_one_letter_code
_entity_poly.pdbx_strand_id
1 'polypeptide(L)'
;IQMEWTLDHHPPILLLLRSLPENPELCSHVRSLRLDGRIFMTKSGGSETPDALPRTVSLPFLELSQAITRTGVSQDVADSWKRKTQLGVANAVIALLMSILPNLASLSLQSNWTIESHYLGHRFRLALCNPRRDGFQHQLPTFQALTTVETASKRTNNQNPADILALLNLPNIQTLSASINNPIHFAWPSEHPPAPLTLTSLELHRIREDCIGPVLSGLTSLQTLRYGCFYQSDIDEEVSDEITKLDIIAS
;
A
#
# COMPACT_ATOMS: atom_id res chain seq x y z
N ILE A 1 -6.11 3.86 -15.55
CA ILE A 1 -7.46 3.79 -14.96
C ILE A 1 -7.50 4.78 -13.80
N GLN A 2 -8.50 5.65 -13.78
CA GLN A 2 -8.74 6.58 -12.68
C GLN A 2 -10.17 6.43 -12.19
N MET A 3 -10.36 6.37 -10.88
CA MET A 3 -11.67 6.33 -10.24
C MET A 3 -11.64 7.21 -8.99
N GLU A 4 -12.79 7.80 -8.67
CA GLU A 4 -12.94 8.65 -7.49
C GLU A 4 -14.01 8.09 -6.57
N TRP A 5 -13.76 8.13 -5.27
CA TRP A 5 -14.72 7.79 -4.24
C TRP A 5 -15.08 9.04 -3.43
N THR A 6 -16.29 9.54 -3.64
CA THR A 6 -16.87 10.70 -2.93
C THR A 6 -18.09 10.30 -2.10
N LEU A 7 -18.67 11.22 -1.33
CA LEU A 7 -19.88 10.96 -0.53
C LEU A 7 -21.05 10.51 -1.40
N ASP A 8 -21.19 11.16 -2.55
CA ASP A 8 -22.34 10.97 -3.44
C ASP A 8 -22.09 9.89 -4.51
N HIS A 9 -20.85 9.38 -4.60
CA HIS A 9 -20.45 8.49 -5.68
C HIS A 9 -19.52 7.37 -5.21
N HIS A 10 -19.98 6.13 -5.42
CA HIS A 10 -19.15 4.94 -5.27
C HIS A 10 -18.48 4.57 -6.60
N PRO A 11 -17.17 4.28 -6.57
CA PRO A 11 -16.40 3.92 -7.76
C PRO A 11 -16.81 2.53 -8.27
N PRO A 12 -16.91 2.32 -9.59
CA PRO A 12 -17.28 1.04 -10.20
C PRO A 12 -16.13 0.01 -10.21
N ILE A 13 -15.33 -0.06 -9.14
CA ILE A 13 -14.12 -0.90 -9.09
C ILE A 13 -14.43 -2.40 -9.12
N LEU A 14 -15.59 -2.83 -8.59
CA LEU A 14 -16.03 -4.22 -8.68
C LEU A 14 -16.42 -4.62 -10.11
N LEU A 15 -16.90 -3.67 -10.92
CA LEU A 15 -17.15 -3.90 -12.35
C LEU A 15 -15.84 -4.15 -13.09
N LEU A 16 -14.80 -3.36 -12.79
CA LEU A 16 -13.47 -3.56 -13.35
C LEU A 16 -12.89 -4.93 -12.94
N LEU A 17 -13.00 -5.29 -11.66
CA LEU A 17 -12.52 -6.57 -11.14
C LEU A 17 -13.24 -7.76 -11.79
N ARG A 18 -14.52 -7.60 -12.17
CA ARG A 18 -15.25 -8.60 -12.95
C ARG A 18 -14.79 -8.66 -14.40
N SER A 19 -14.61 -7.51 -15.07
CA SER A 19 -14.35 -7.46 -16.51
C SER A 19 -12.93 -7.89 -16.90
N LEU A 20 -11.95 -7.65 -16.02
CA LEU A 20 -10.54 -7.93 -16.30
C LEU A 20 -10.23 -9.44 -16.46
N PRO A 21 -10.71 -10.34 -15.57
CA PRO A 21 -10.57 -11.79 -15.79
C PRO A 21 -11.27 -12.28 -17.07
N GLU A 22 -12.40 -11.67 -17.45
CA GLU A 22 -13.12 -11.99 -18.69
C GLU A 22 -12.35 -11.52 -19.95
N ASN A 23 -11.43 -10.56 -19.80
CA ASN A 23 -10.65 -9.98 -20.90
C ASN A 23 -9.15 -9.87 -20.51
N PRO A 24 -8.41 -10.99 -20.43
CA PRO A 24 -7.04 -11.01 -19.90
C PRO A 24 -6.05 -10.09 -20.63
N GLU A 25 -6.26 -9.86 -21.93
CA GLU A 25 -5.44 -8.93 -22.71
C GLU A 25 -5.48 -7.51 -22.13
N LEU A 26 -6.63 -7.06 -21.63
CA LEU A 26 -6.79 -5.74 -21.02
C LEU A 26 -5.95 -5.58 -19.75
N CYS A 27 -5.77 -6.65 -18.97
CA CYS A 27 -4.89 -6.65 -17.80
C CYS A 27 -3.46 -6.24 -18.17
N SER A 28 -3.00 -6.72 -19.33
CA SER A 28 -1.66 -6.44 -19.83
C SER A 28 -1.47 -4.98 -20.27
N HIS A 29 -2.56 -4.24 -20.53
CA HIS A 29 -2.55 -2.85 -20.99
C HIS A 29 -2.65 -1.83 -19.85
N VAL A 30 -3.12 -2.21 -18.66
CA VAL A 30 -3.20 -1.27 -17.54
C VAL A 30 -1.80 -0.93 -17.03
N ARG A 31 -1.39 0.33 -17.22
CA ARG A 31 -0.10 0.88 -16.74
C ARG A 31 -0.23 1.74 -15.50
N SER A 32 -1.41 2.30 -15.24
CA SER A 32 -1.63 3.20 -14.11
C SER A 32 -3.00 2.96 -13.49
N LEU A 33 -3.04 2.94 -12.16
CA LEU A 33 -4.25 2.84 -11.35
C LEU A 33 -4.23 3.99 -10.32
N ARG A 34 -5.14 4.95 -10.51
CA ARG A 34 -5.35 6.07 -9.59
C ARG A 34 -6.72 5.95 -8.95
N LEU A 35 -6.75 5.80 -7.64
CA LEU A 35 -7.95 5.67 -6.84
C LEU A 35 -8.00 6.85 -5.87
N ASP A 36 -8.72 7.88 -6.29
CA ASP A 36 -8.90 9.12 -5.56
C ASP A 36 -10.03 8.97 -4.54
N GLY A 37 -9.96 9.73 -3.46
CA GLY A 37 -10.97 9.67 -2.40
C GLY A 37 -10.46 10.28 -1.11
N ARG A 38 -11.18 11.28 -0.60
CA ARG A 38 -10.84 11.98 0.64
C ARG A 38 -11.77 11.53 1.75
N ILE A 39 -11.19 11.22 2.92
CA ILE A 39 -11.97 10.91 4.13
C ILE A 39 -12.88 12.09 4.43
N PHE A 40 -14.15 11.78 4.64
CA PHE A 40 -15.19 12.75 4.92
C PHE A 40 -15.04 13.22 6.36
N MET A 41 -14.64 14.49 6.52
CA MET A 41 -14.68 15.16 7.81
C MET A 41 -16.14 15.54 8.05
N THR A 42 -16.81 14.85 8.98
CA THR A 42 -18.17 15.25 9.37
C THR A 42 -18.11 16.60 10.10
N LYS A 43 -19.22 17.36 10.06
CA LYS A 43 -19.34 18.66 10.76
C LYS A 43 -19.16 18.54 12.28
N SER A 44 -19.27 17.34 12.84
CA SER A 44 -19.08 17.02 14.26
C SER A 44 -17.65 16.60 14.62
N GLY A 45 -16.70 16.65 13.68
CA GLY A 45 -15.30 16.27 13.92
C GLY A 45 -15.05 14.75 13.93
N GLY A 46 -16.07 13.94 13.64
CA GLY A 46 -15.92 12.50 13.42
C GLY A 46 -15.42 12.21 11.99
N SER A 47 -14.43 11.34 11.88
CA SER A 47 -14.06 10.73 10.59
C SER A 47 -15.04 9.58 10.33
N GLU A 48 -15.91 9.70 9.33
CA GLU A 48 -16.66 8.54 8.85
C GLU A 48 -15.73 7.67 8.01
N THR A 49 -15.57 6.41 8.39
CA THR A 49 -15.00 5.40 7.51
C THR A 49 -15.98 5.20 6.36
N PRO A 50 -15.58 5.33 5.08
CA PRO A 50 -16.41 4.97 3.95
C PRO A 50 -16.93 3.54 4.13
N ASP A 51 -18.21 3.36 3.83
CA ASP A 51 -18.85 2.05 3.84
C ASP A 51 -18.16 1.08 2.86
N ALA A 52 -18.42 -0.22 3.00
CA ALA A 52 -17.98 -1.20 2.02
C ALA A 52 -18.48 -0.84 0.61
N LEU A 53 -17.71 -1.21 -0.42
CA LEU A 53 -18.11 -0.94 -1.80
C LEU A 53 -19.44 -1.60 -2.10
N PRO A 54 -20.38 -0.91 -2.77
CA PRO A 54 -21.70 -1.44 -3.03
C PRO A 54 -21.58 -2.66 -3.95
N ARG A 55 -22.18 -3.77 -3.51
CA ARG A 55 -22.14 -5.06 -4.23
C ARG A 55 -23.15 -5.08 -5.36
N THR A 56 -22.90 -4.26 -6.36
CA THR A 56 -23.78 -4.10 -7.53
C THR A 56 -23.60 -5.21 -8.56
N VAL A 57 -22.55 -6.05 -8.44
CA VAL A 57 -22.25 -7.13 -9.38
C VAL A 57 -21.80 -8.42 -8.71
N SER A 58 -22.12 -9.55 -9.35
CA SER A 58 -21.55 -10.85 -9.04
C SER A 58 -20.12 -10.94 -9.58
N LEU A 59 -19.18 -11.35 -8.74
CA LEU A 59 -17.77 -11.51 -9.10
C LEU A 59 -17.47 -12.94 -9.57
N PRO A 60 -16.56 -13.13 -10.54
CA PRO A 60 -16.13 -14.45 -11.01
C PRO A 60 -15.30 -15.16 -9.92
N PHE A 61 -15.98 -15.84 -9.01
CA PHE A 61 -15.37 -16.33 -7.77
C PHE A 61 -14.23 -17.32 -8.00
N LEU A 62 -14.33 -18.18 -9.02
CA LEU A 62 -13.33 -19.22 -9.29
C LEU A 62 -12.01 -18.60 -9.76
N GLU A 63 -12.07 -17.72 -10.75
CA GLU A 63 -10.93 -17.03 -11.36
C GLU A 63 -10.22 -16.14 -10.34
N LEU A 64 -11.00 -15.39 -9.56
CA LEU A 64 -10.47 -14.52 -8.51
C LEU A 64 -9.87 -15.33 -7.36
N SER A 65 -10.49 -16.45 -6.99
CA SER A 65 -9.92 -17.36 -5.98
C SER A 65 -8.61 -17.97 -6.44
N GLN A 66 -8.51 -18.37 -7.72
CA GLN A 66 -7.25 -18.85 -8.29
C GLN A 66 -6.18 -17.76 -8.28
N ALA A 67 -6.54 -16.51 -8.63
CA ALA A 67 -5.61 -15.38 -8.56
C ALA A 67 -5.09 -15.14 -7.13
N ILE A 68 -5.95 -15.27 -6.10
CA ILE A 68 -5.55 -15.20 -4.69
C ILE A 68 -4.64 -16.37 -4.32
N THR A 69 -4.98 -17.61 -4.68
CA THR A 69 -4.16 -18.78 -4.33
C THR A 69 -2.79 -18.75 -4.99
N ARG A 70 -2.70 -18.24 -6.23
CA ARG A 70 -1.42 -18.07 -6.95
C ARG A 70 -0.46 -17.14 -6.23
N THR A 71 -0.93 -16.28 -5.32
CA THR A 71 -0.06 -15.41 -4.52
C THR A 71 0.68 -16.15 -3.40
N GLY A 72 0.43 -17.44 -3.15
CA GLY A 72 1.19 -18.23 -2.17
C GLY A 72 0.96 -17.87 -0.70
N VAL A 73 -0.08 -17.09 -0.38
CA VAL A 73 -0.49 -16.81 1.01
C VAL A 73 -0.99 -18.09 1.70
N SER A 74 -0.98 -18.13 3.03
CA SER A 74 -1.54 -19.27 3.76
C SER A 74 -3.03 -19.44 3.47
N GLN A 75 -3.55 -20.66 3.63
CA GLN A 75 -4.94 -20.97 3.34
C GLN A 75 -5.93 -20.09 4.13
N ASP A 76 -5.67 -19.87 5.43
CA ASP A 76 -6.52 -19.02 6.27
C ASP A 76 -6.56 -17.56 5.79
N VAL A 77 -5.41 -17.03 5.33
CA VAL A 77 -5.31 -15.69 4.75
C VAL A 77 -6.02 -15.63 3.41
N ALA A 78 -5.87 -16.65 2.57
CA ALA A 78 -6.56 -16.76 1.28
C ALA A 78 -8.08 -16.75 1.47
N ASP A 79 -8.61 -17.51 2.42
CA ASP A 79 -10.04 -17.63 2.65
C ASP A 79 -10.64 -16.37 3.28
N SER A 80 -9.91 -15.72 4.19
CA SER A 80 -10.24 -14.39 4.70
C SER A 80 -10.28 -13.35 3.57
N TRP A 81 -9.28 -13.36 2.69
CA TRP A 81 -9.19 -12.43 1.57
C TRP A 81 -10.31 -12.65 0.53
N LYS A 82 -10.61 -13.90 0.16
CA LYS A 82 -11.75 -14.23 -0.71
C LYS A 82 -13.06 -13.66 -0.14
N ARG A 83 -13.32 -13.91 1.15
CA ARG A 83 -14.52 -13.40 1.84
C ARG A 83 -14.57 -11.87 1.81
N LYS A 84 -13.48 -11.19 2.18
CA LYS A 84 -13.44 -9.72 2.20
C LYS A 84 -13.60 -9.11 0.80
N THR A 85 -13.05 -9.75 -0.23
CA THR A 85 -13.26 -9.35 -1.63
C THR A 85 -14.73 -9.45 -2.00
N GLN A 86 -15.41 -10.55 -1.66
CA GLN A 86 -16.85 -10.71 -1.87
C GLN A 86 -17.70 -9.72 -1.07
N LEU A 87 -17.22 -9.27 0.09
CA LEU A 87 -17.86 -8.24 0.89
C LEU A 87 -17.64 -6.82 0.36
N GLY A 88 -16.84 -6.63 -0.70
CA GLY A 88 -16.55 -5.30 -1.26
C GLY A 88 -15.57 -4.49 -0.40
N VAL A 89 -14.73 -5.15 0.39
CA VAL A 89 -13.72 -4.48 1.20
C VAL A 89 -12.61 -3.93 0.30
N ALA A 90 -12.44 -2.60 0.28
CA ALA A 90 -11.70 -1.87 -0.76
C ALA A 90 -10.23 -2.30 -0.92
N ASN A 91 -9.51 -2.38 0.19
CA ASN A 91 -8.13 -2.87 0.30
C ASN A 91 -7.97 -4.32 -0.19
N ALA A 92 -8.95 -5.20 0.06
CA ALA A 92 -8.94 -6.56 -0.47
C ALA A 92 -9.12 -6.58 -1.99
N VAL A 93 -10.01 -5.74 -2.51
CA VAL A 93 -10.25 -5.55 -3.96
C VAL A 93 -9.01 -4.99 -4.65
N ILE A 94 -8.36 -3.96 -4.08
CA ILE A 94 -7.14 -3.35 -4.62
C ILE A 94 -6.01 -4.37 -4.65
N ALA A 95 -5.79 -5.10 -3.55
CA ALA A 95 -4.78 -6.15 -3.52
C ALA A 95 -5.02 -7.14 -4.65
N LEU A 96 -6.26 -7.52 -4.93
CA LEU A 96 -6.57 -8.49 -5.97
C LEU A 96 -6.34 -7.92 -7.38
N LEU A 97 -6.74 -6.67 -7.62
CA LEU A 97 -6.43 -5.97 -8.87
C LEU A 97 -4.92 -5.96 -9.12
N MET A 98 -4.11 -5.63 -8.12
CA MET A 98 -2.66 -5.65 -8.26
C MET A 98 -2.08 -7.05 -8.56
N SER A 99 -2.75 -8.12 -8.15
CA SER A 99 -2.35 -9.49 -8.52
C SER A 99 -2.57 -9.80 -10.00
N ILE A 100 -3.53 -9.13 -10.64
CA ILE A 100 -3.94 -9.43 -12.01
C ILE A 100 -3.46 -8.39 -13.02
N LEU A 101 -2.77 -7.34 -12.58
CA LEU A 101 -2.24 -6.26 -13.44
C LEU A 101 -0.70 -6.35 -13.55
N PRO A 102 -0.15 -7.21 -14.42
CA PRO A 102 1.27 -7.56 -14.43
C PRO A 102 2.19 -6.39 -14.81
N ASN A 103 1.66 -5.40 -15.54
CA ASN A 103 2.43 -4.29 -16.09
C ASN A 103 2.07 -2.95 -15.42
N LEU A 104 1.52 -2.99 -14.20
CA LEU A 104 1.18 -1.77 -13.46
C LEU A 104 2.46 -1.01 -13.11
N ALA A 105 2.59 0.20 -13.66
CA ALA A 105 3.75 1.07 -13.48
C ALA A 105 3.53 2.18 -12.46
N SER A 106 2.28 2.61 -12.27
CA SER A 106 1.91 3.67 -11.34
C SER A 106 0.69 3.26 -10.52
N LEU A 107 0.81 3.37 -9.19
CA LEU A 107 -0.26 3.15 -8.23
C LEU A 107 -0.42 4.42 -7.38
N SER A 108 -1.63 4.97 -7.33
CA SER A 108 -1.96 6.10 -6.45
C SER A 108 -3.25 5.80 -5.71
N LEU A 109 -3.18 5.76 -4.38
CA LEU A 109 -4.28 5.40 -3.48
C LEU A 109 -4.49 6.51 -2.45
N GLN A 110 -5.65 7.17 -2.49
CA GLN A 110 -6.01 8.17 -1.48
C GLN A 110 -6.79 7.58 -0.30
N SER A 111 -7.07 8.42 0.70
CA SER A 111 -7.41 8.01 2.06
C SER A 111 -8.64 7.12 2.19
N ASN A 112 -9.63 7.20 1.28
CA ASN A 112 -10.79 6.29 1.30
C ASN A 112 -10.41 4.84 0.96
N TRP A 113 -9.27 4.64 0.30
CA TRP A 113 -8.80 3.35 -0.18
C TRP A 113 -7.74 2.71 0.72
N THR A 114 -7.19 3.45 1.68
CA THR A 114 -6.03 3.01 2.49
C THR A 114 -6.34 2.77 3.97
N ILE A 115 -7.62 2.74 4.37
CA ILE A 115 -8.06 2.66 5.77
C ILE A 115 -7.56 1.40 6.49
N GLU A 116 -7.57 0.28 5.78
CA GLU A 116 -7.03 -0.99 6.27
C GLU A 116 -5.97 -1.53 5.30
N SER A 117 -4.88 -0.81 5.08
CA SER A 117 -3.88 -1.17 4.05
C SER A 117 -3.11 -2.48 4.31
N HIS A 118 -3.34 -3.19 5.42
CA HIS A 118 -2.61 -4.40 5.82
C HIS A 118 -2.56 -5.51 4.76
N TYR A 119 -3.64 -5.78 3.98
CA TYR A 119 -3.55 -6.80 2.91
C TYR A 119 -2.56 -6.41 1.82
N LEU A 120 -2.64 -5.16 1.38
CA LEU A 120 -1.78 -4.65 0.33
C LEU A 120 -0.33 -4.58 0.82
N GLY A 121 -0.14 -3.99 2.00
CA GLY A 121 1.13 -3.85 2.68
C GLY A 121 1.83 -5.18 2.94
N HIS A 122 1.10 -6.13 3.54
CA HIS A 122 1.61 -7.47 3.80
C HIS A 122 2.05 -8.18 2.52
N ARG A 123 1.34 -7.97 1.41
CA ARG A 123 1.74 -8.55 0.11
C ARG A 123 3.01 -7.97 -0.45
N PHE A 124 3.18 -6.65 -0.41
CA PHE A 124 4.45 -6.04 -0.79
C PHE A 124 5.59 -6.61 0.06
N ARG A 125 5.40 -6.70 1.38
CA ARG A 125 6.40 -7.27 2.27
C ARG A 125 6.74 -8.72 1.97
N LEU A 126 5.74 -9.59 1.73
CA LEU A 126 6.00 -10.97 1.34
C LEU A 126 6.75 -11.08 0.00
N ALA A 127 6.32 -10.32 -1.00
CA ALA A 127 6.92 -10.36 -2.34
C ALA A 127 8.34 -9.78 -2.40
N LEU A 128 8.60 -8.71 -1.63
CA LEU A 128 9.84 -7.94 -1.74
C LEU A 128 10.88 -8.31 -0.67
N CYS A 129 10.45 -8.68 0.54
CA CYS A 129 11.35 -8.91 1.67
C CYS A 129 11.54 -10.39 2.01
N ASN A 130 10.57 -11.25 1.64
CA ASN A 130 10.61 -12.70 1.90
C ASN A 130 10.36 -13.52 0.63
N PRO A 131 11.14 -13.35 -0.46
CA PRO A 131 11.04 -14.24 -1.60
C PRO A 131 11.40 -15.66 -1.11
N ARG A 132 10.39 -16.55 -0.99
CA ARG A 132 10.57 -17.91 -0.47
C ARG A 132 11.71 -18.59 -1.22
N ARG A 133 12.74 -19.04 -0.48
CA ARG A 133 13.92 -19.75 -1.02
C ARG A 133 13.65 -21.23 -1.26
N ASP A 134 12.51 -21.72 -0.80
CA ASP A 134 12.20 -23.12 -0.63
C ASP A 134 11.26 -23.59 -1.74
N GLY A 135 11.80 -23.76 -2.96
CA GLY A 135 11.38 -24.72 -4.02
C GLY A 135 9.92 -24.77 -4.51
N PHE A 136 8.97 -24.10 -3.85
CA PHE A 136 7.55 -24.12 -4.14
C PHE A 136 7.23 -22.97 -5.10
N GLN A 137 6.69 -23.35 -6.26
CA GLN A 137 6.47 -22.55 -7.48
C GLN A 137 5.36 -21.48 -7.37
N HIS A 138 5.24 -20.78 -6.24
CA HIS A 138 4.33 -19.63 -6.18
C HIS A 138 5.06 -18.38 -6.68
N GLN A 139 4.80 -18.01 -7.95
CA GLN A 139 5.32 -16.78 -8.54
C GLN A 139 4.64 -15.58 -7.88
N LEU A 140 5.30 -15.01 -6.86
CA LEU A 140 4.92 -13.71 -6.34
C LEU A 140 5.11 -12.67 -7.45
N PRO A 141 4.20 -11.69 -7.60
CA PRO A 141 4.41 -10.59 -8.52
C PRO A 141 5.71 -9.88 -8.16
N THR A 142 6.60 -9.75 -9.14
CA THR A 142 7.90 -9.11 -8.97
C THR A 142 7.81 -7.59 -8.95
N PHE A 143 6.62 -7.04 -9.26
CA PHE A 143 6.34 -5.60 -9.36
C PHE A 143 7.37 -4.84 -10.21
N GLN A 144 7.98 -5.51 -11.20
CA GLN A 144 9.06 -4.95 -12.02
C GLN A 144 8.66 -3.70 -12.79
N ALA A 145 7.39 -3.60 -13.20
CA ALA A 145 6.91 -2.43 -13.91
C ALA A 145 6.70 -1.22 -12.98
N LEU A 146 6.55 -1.43 -11.67
CA LEU A 146 6.09 -0.41 -10.73
C LEU A 146 7.20 0.60 -10.42
N THR A 147 7.04 1.82 -10.93
CA THR A 147 7.98 2.92 -10.77
C THR A 147 7.45 4.04 -9.87
N THR A 148 6.13 4.11 -9.67
CA THR A 148 5.49 5.15 -8.85
C THR A 148 4.49 4.54 -7.89
N VAL A 149 4.63 4.82 -6.61
CA VAL A 149 3.67 4.44 -5.58
C VAL A 149 3.35 5.64 -4.70
N GLU A 150 2.08 6.02 -4.67
CA GLU A 150 1.56 7.09 -3.83
C GLU A 150 0.44 6.53 -2.95
N THR A 151 0.58 6.70 -1.64
CA THR A 151 -0.43 6.31 -0.66
C THR A 151 -0.67 7.47 0.31
N ALA A 152 -1.91 7.96 0.36
CA ALA A 152 -2.29 9.01 1.28
C ALA A 152 -3.12 8.44 2.42
N SER A 153 -2.52 8.22 3.58
CA SER A 153 -3.24 7.74 4.76
C SER A 153 -3.34 8.84 5.82
N LYS A 154 -4.56 9.23 6.19
CA LYS A 154 -4.78 10.21 7.29
C LYS A 154 -4.91 9.56 8.66
N ARG A 155 -5.35 8.30 8.73
CA ARG A 155 -5.44 7.52 9.97
C ARG A 155 -4.75 6.19 9.74
N THR A 156 -3.73 5.94 10.53
CA THR A 156 -2.80 4.82 10.35
C THR A 156 -2.84 3.88 11.55
N ASN A 157 -3.83 3.99 12.44
CA ASN A 157 -4.00 3.23 13.68
C ASN A 157 -3.80 1.71 13.55
N ASN A 158 -3.98 1.12 12.37
CA ASN A 158 -3.74 -0.31 12.11
C ASN A 158 -2.65 -0.61 11.06
N GLN A 159 -1.86 0.38 10.69
CA GLN A 159 -0.86 0.26 9.64
C GLN A 159 0.47 -0.24 10.23
N ASN A 160 0.95 -1.38 9.75
CA ASN A 160 2.25 -1.90 10.14
C ASN A 160 3.36 -1.10 9.44
N PRO A 161 4.32 -0.47 10.16
CA PRO A 161 5.42 0.25 9.52
C PRO A 161 6.22 -0.59 8.52
N ALA A 162 6.42 -1.88 8.83
CA ALA A 162 7.15 -2.83 8.00
C ALA A 162 6.53 -3.03 6.61
N ASP A 163 5.21 -2.86 6.49
CA ASP A 163 4.49 -3.01 5.24
C ASP A 163 4.79 -1.86 4.26
N ILE A 164 5.02 -0.64 4.75
CA ILE A 164 5.42 0.49 3.90
C ILE A 164 6.91 0.49 3.64
N LEU A 165 7.72 0.19 4.65
CA LEU A 165 9.17 0.07 4.50
C LEU A 165 9.54 -0.98 3.43
N ALA A 166 8.71 -2.01 3.25
CA ALA A 166 8.88 -2.98 2.18
C ALA A 166 8.85 -2.36 0.77
N LEU A 167 8.12 -1.26 0.55
CA LEU A 167 8.02 -0.60 -0.76
C LEU A 167 9.36 -0.03 -1.24
N LEU A 168 10.30 0.25 -0.33
CA LEU A 168 11.65 0.68 -0.67
C LEU A 168 12.48 -0.43 -1.33
N ASN A 169 12.04 -1.69 -1.25
CA ASN A 169 12.65 -2.83 -1.95
C ASN A 169 12.07 -3.04 -3.37
N LEU A 170 11.17 -2.17 -3.85
CA LEU A 170 10.68 -2.24 -5.22
C LEU A 170 11.85 -2.05 -6.22
N PRO A 171 11.97 -2.90 -7.24
CA PRO A 171 13.19 -2.97 -8.06
C PRO A 171 13.44 -1.71 -8.91
N ASN A 172 12.36 -1.06 -9.37
CA ASN A 172 12.42 0.07 -10.30
C ASN A 172 11.70 1.31 -9.75
N ILE A 173 11.54 1.42 -8.43
CA ILE A 173 10.83 2.55 -7.82
C ILE A 173 11.59 3.85 -8.04
N GLN A 174 10.91 4.85 -8.60
CA GLN A 174 11.44 6.18 -8.85
C GLN A 174 10.80 7.23 -7.93
N THR A 175 9.51 7.07 -7.67
CA THR A 175 8.74 7.97 -6.82
C THR A 175 7.96 7.18 -5.79
N LEU A 176 8.20 7.47 -4.51
CA LEU A 176 7.46 6.90 -3.39
C LEU A 176 6.89 8.02 -2.52
N SER A 177 5.57 8.01 -2.32
CA SER A 177 4.88 8.86 -1.35
C SER A 177 4.09 7.98 -0.40
N ALA A 178 4.39 8.01 0.89
CA ALA A 178 3.69 7.19 1.87
C ALA A 178 3.71 7.79 3.29
N SER A 179 2.75 7.36 4.10
CA SER A 179 2.75 7.62 5.54
C SER A 179 3.29 6.40 6.27
N ILE A 180 4.28 6.58 7.16
CA ILE A 180 4.86 5.50 7.95
C ILE A 180 4.55 5.77 9.43
N ASN A 181 3.98 4.78 10.10
CA ASN A 181 3.80 4.84 11.55
C ASN A 181 5.14 4.77 12.28
N ASN A 182 5.21 5.41 13.43
CA ASN A 182 6.39 5.44 14.29
C ASN A 182 6.48 4.14 15.07
N PRO A 183 7.41 3.22 14.74
CA PRO A 183 7.63 2.07 15.59
C PRO A 183 8.36 2.50 16.87
N ILE A 184 8.10 1.82 17.98
CA ILE A 184 8.89 1.97 19.21
C ILE A 184 10.36 1.62 18.94
N HIS A 185 10.59 0.62 18.08
CA HIS A 185 11.91 0.21 17.63
C HIS A 185 11.96 0.13 16.10
N PHE A 186 12.81 0.94 15.48
CA PHE A 186 13.02 0.87 14.05
C PHE A 186 13.70 -0.44 13.66
N ALA A 187 13.12 -1.15 12.69
CA ALA A 187 13.71 -2.33 12.08
C ALA A 187 13.27 -2.45 10.61
N TRP A 188 14.19 -2.88 9.76
CA TRP A 188 13.87 -3.20 8.37
C TRP A 188 13.07 -4.51 8.28
N PRO A 189 12.11 -4.61 7.33
CA PRO A 189 11.35 -5.85 7.12
C PRO A 189 12.17 -6.97 6.48
N SER A 190 13.33 -6.65 5.91
CA SER A 190 14.29 -7.54 5.28
C SER A 190 15.57 -7.67 6.13
N GLU A 191 16.37 -8.71 5.90
CA GLU A 191 17.66 -8.93 6.58
C GLU A 191 18.64 -7.74 6.40
N HIS A 192 18.50 -6.99 5.31
CA HIS A 192 19.34 -5.85 4.97
C HIS A 192 18.49 -4.62 4.62
N PRO A 193 19.01 -3.40 4.87
CA PRO A 193 18.39 -2.16 4.42
C PRO A 193 18.26 -2.14 2.89
N PRO A 194 17.16 -1.60 2.34
CA PRO A 194 17.02 -1.40 0.90
C PRO A 194 17.99 -0.32 0.41
N ALA A 195 18.53 -0.52 -0.80
CA ALA A 195 19.37 0.44 -1.51
C ALA A 195 18.85 0.68 -2.93
N PRO A 196 17.66 1.30 -3.08
CA PRO A 196 17.05 1.52 -4.39
C PRO A 196 17.83 2.56 -5.18
N LEU A 197 18.51 2.12 -6.24
CA LEU A 197 19.32 2.99 -7.11
C LEU A 197 18.48 3.88 -8.05
N THR A 198 17.19 3.59 -8.19
CA THR A 198 16.28 4.30 -9.09
C THR A 198 15.41 5.33 -8.38
N LEU A 199 15.38 5.34 -7.04
CA LEU A 199 14.52 6.21 -6.25
C LEU A 199 15.07 7.63 -6.23
N THR A 200 14.40 8.55 -6.94
CA THR A 200 14.80 9.96 -7.04
C THR A 200 13.88 10.90 -6.28
N SER A 201 12.64 10.51 -6.01
CA SER A 201 11.67 11.31 -5.25
C SER A 201 11.04 10.52 -4.11
N LEU A 202 11.16 11.04 -2.89
CA LEU A 202 10.60 10.44 -1.69
C LEU A 202 9.78 11.47 -0.92
N GLU A 203 8.53 11.13 -0.62
CA GLU A 203 7.65 11.88 0.26
C GLU A 203 7.22 10.98 1.42
N LEU A 204 7.65 11.34 2.63
CA LEU A 204 7.31 10.62 3.85
C LEU A 204 6.52 11.50 4.79
N HIS A 205 5.41 10.95 5.26
CA HIS A 205 4.59 11.54 6.31
C HIS A 205 4.61 10.68 7.58
N ARG A 206 4.34 11.31 8.73
CA ARG A 206 4.23 10.71 10.08
C ARG A 206 5.50 10.17 10.72
N ILE A 207 6.49 9.75 9.94
CA ILE A 207 7.75 9.17 10.47
C ILE A 207 8.52 10.19 11.33
N ARG A 208 8.99 9.79 12.51
CA ARG A 208 9.79 10.60 13.43
C ARG A 208 11.27 10.65 13.04
N GLU A 209 11.96 11.60 13.63
CA GLU A 209 13.33 12.01 13.29
C GLU A 209 14.36 10.91 13.58
N ASP A 210 14.11 10.10 14.60
CA ASP A 210 14.90 8.93 14.96
C ASP A 210 14.79 7.79 13.94
N CYS A 211 13.64 7.66 13.27
CA CYS A 211 13.37 6.64 12.28
C CYS A 211 13.76 7.06 10.85
N ILE A 212 13.77 8.36 10.55
CA ILE A 212 14.05 8.84 9.19
C ILE A 212 15.53 8.70 8.80
N GLY A 213 16.46 8.93 9.72
CA GLY A 213 17.91 8.80 9.45
C GLY A 213 18.28 7.43 8.88
N PRO A 214 17.92 6.31 9.55
CA PRO A 214 18.11 4.97 9.01
C PRO A 214 17.48 4.77 7.62
N VAL A 215 16.28 5.33 7.37
CA VAL A 215 15.61 5.23 6.06
C VAL A 215 16.40 5.93 4.97
N LEU A 216 16.92 7.13 5.23
CA LEU A 216 17.64 7.93 4.24
C LEU A 216 19.07 7.42 3.97
N SER A 217 19.69 6.73 4.94
CA SER A 217 21.09 6.29 4.86
C SER A 217 21.44 5.45 3.62
N GLY A 218 20.47 4.70 3.07
CA GLY A 218 20.64 3.87 1.88
C GLY A 218 20.25 4.52 0.55
N LEU A 219 19.70 5.74 0.56
CA LEU A 219 19.04 6.35 -0.62
C LEU A 219 19.98 7.28 -1.39
N THR A 220 21.03 6.72 -1.97
CA THR A 220 22.13 7.49 -2.60
C THR A 220 21.73 8.25 -3.87
N SER A 221 20.62 7.88 -4.50
CA SER A 221 20.15 8.49 -5.76
C SER A 221 19.00 9.50 -5.54
N LEU A 222 18.67 9.78 -4.28
CA LEU A 222 17.56 10.65 -3.93
C LEU A 222 17.85 12.11 -4.31
N GLN A 223 16.95 12.72 -5.07
CA GLN A 223 17.05 14.11 -5.54
C GLN A 223 16.05 15.02 -4.83
N THR A 224 14.88 14.48 -4.48
CA THR A 224 13.81 15.22 -3.80
C THR A 224 13.37 14.46 -2.56
N LEU A 225 13.42 15.14 -1.42
CA LEU A 225 12.84 14.68 -0.16
C LEU A 225 11.74 15.66 0.28
N ARG A 226 10.53 15.15 0.47
CA ARG A 226 9.45 15.83 1.18
C ARG A 226 9.21 15.11 2.49
N TYR A 227 9.27 15.86 3.59
CA TYR A 227 9.14 15.31 4.92
C TYR A 227 8.04 16.05 5.68
N GLY A 228 7.07 15.30 6.20
CA GLY A 228 5.98 15.83 7.02
C GLY A 228 5.84 15.05 8.32
N CYS A 229 6.38 15.61 9.41
CA CYS A 229 6.16 15.08 10.76
C CYS A 229 4.89 15.69 11.37
N PHE A 230 4.00 14.87 11.92
CA PHE A 230 2.86 15.35 12.71
C PHE A 230 2.47 14.34 13.79
N TYR A 231 2.09 14.86 14.95
CA TYR A 231 1.71 14.08 16.13
C TYR A 231 0.22 13.71 16.12
N GLN A 232 -0.09 12.46 16.46
CA GLN A 232 -1.44 11.96 16.74
C GLN A 232 -1.48 11.46 18.18
N SER A 233 -2.20 12.16 19.05
CA SER A 233 -2.24 11.87 20.49
C SER A 233 -2.75 10.47 20.83
N ASP A 234 -3.59 9.89 19.97
CA ASP A 234 -4.15 8.54 20.14
C ASP A 234 -3.19 7.41 19.74
N ILE A 235 -2.06 7.71 19.11
CA ILE A 235 -1.12 6.71 18.54
C ILE A 235 0.33 6.95 18.96
N ASP A 236 0.74 8.22 19.07
CA ASP A 236 2.15 8.62 19.18
C ASP A 236 2.59 8.90 20.64
N GLU A 237 1.75 8.63 21.65
CA GLU A 237 2.04 8.93 23.06
C GLU A 237 3.34 8.26 23.54
N GLU A 238 3.57 6.99 23.18
CA GLU A 238 4.73 6.21 23.63
C GLU A 238 6.02 6.50 22.83
N VAL A 239 5.93 7.22 21.72
CA VAL A 239 7.03 7.47 20.78
C VAL A 239 7.32 8.96 20.57
N SER A 240 6.63 9.82 21.31
CA SER A 240 6.81 11.27 21.23
C SER A 240 7.51 11.81 22.47
N ASP A 241 8.77 12.15 22.30
CA ASP A 241 9.48 13.01 23.25
C ASP A 241 8.99 14.47 23.13
N GLU A 242 9.10 15.25 24.22
CA GLU A 242 8.80 16.69 24.24
C GLU A 242 9.72 17.51 23.30
N ILE A 243 10.83 16.92 22.84
CA ILE A 243 11.86 17.57 22.04
C ILE A 243 11.95 16.94 20.65
N THR A 244 11.78 17.76 19.61
CA THR A 244 12.03 17.38 18.21
C THR A 244 13.53 17.41 17.91
N LYS A 245 14.11 16.26 17.51
CA LYS A 245 15.56 16.07 17.26
C LYS A 245 15.93 16.31 15.80
N LEU A 246 15.84 17.56 15.34
CA LEU A 246 16.06 17.93 13.92
C LEU A 246 17.50 17.74 13.45
N ASP A 247 18.46 17.77 14.37
CA ASP A 247 19.88 17.52 14.14
C ASP A 247 20.17 16.11 13.60
N ILE A 248 19.34 15.13 13.94
CA ILE A 248 19.44 13.74 13.46
C ILE A 248 19.13 13.63 11.95
N ILE A 249 18.34 14.55 11.40
CA ILE A 249 17.96 14.53 9.98
C ILE A 249 19.12 15.00 9.09
N ALA A 250 20.00 15.85 9.62
CA ALA A 250 21.08 16.50 8.88
C ALA A 250 22.42 15.74 8.94
N SER A 251 22.50 14.65 9.72
CA SER A 251 23.69 13.82 9.94
C SER A 251 23.70 12.57 9.06
#